data_AF-A0A7X9A0T4-F1
#
_entry.id   AF-A0A7X9A0T4-F1
#
_cell.length_a   1.000
_cell.length_b   1.000
_cell.length_c   1.000
_cell.angle_alpha   90.00
_cell.angle_beta   90.00
_cell.angle_gamma   90.00
#
_symmetry.space_group_name_H-M   'P 1'
#
loop_
_entity.id
_entity.type
_entity.pdbx_description
1 polymer ?
#
loop_
_entity_poly.entity_id
_entity_poly.type
_entity_poly.pdbx_seq_one_letter_code
_entity_poly.pdbx_strand_id
1 'polypeptide(L)'
;GTFPTGEPCLLLNGKPYKHLGVLDQGYIADGIYTPAADQLYVDDILALKDLGFNMLRKHIKIEPQRFYYHCDRLGILVWQDLVNGGRHYNPWVVAILPFIGIRLKDDHYQRFGRGERNNPRDIDARKAFIEILHETYEALKNTVSLCLWVIFNEAWGQFDAIEVAELMKSIDPERQVDHASGWHDQGGPDLHSLHVYFRKFKARKDEHRRPLALTEFGGYSFNIPEHNAAQRVYGYRKFQDIDSYLSALEKLYREEILSVKHLAATVYTQVSDVEDETNGILTYDRKVNKWENADILRAILKEVRKIENE
;
A
#
# COMPACT_ATOMS: atom_id res chain seq x y z
N GLY A 1 -13.35 4.66 14.06
CA GLY A 1 -13.83 4.30 15.41
C GLY A 1 -12.67 4.30 16.38
N THR A 2 -12.78 3.62 17.52
CA THR A 2 -11.67 3.44 18.47
C THR A 2 -11.55 1.98 18.88
N PHE A 3 -10.33 1.46 19.00
CA PHE A 3 -10.07 0.18 19.66
C PHE A 3 -10.44 0.26 21.15
N PRO A 4 -10.64 -0.89 21.84
CA PRO A 4 -10.84 -0.93 23.30
C PRO A 4 -9.71 -0.24 24.08
N THR A 5 -8.51 -0.20 23.52
CA THR A 5 -7.33 0.48 24.08
C THR A 5 -7.38 2.01 23.98
N GLY A 6 -8.36 2.57 23.25
CA GLY A 6 -8.63 4.01 23.14
C GLY A 6 -8.01 4.71 21.93
N GLU A 7 -7.14 4.01 21.19
CA GLU A 7 -6.59 4.51 19.93
C GLU A 7 -7.61 4.44 18.78
N PRO A 8 -7.52 5.35 17.79
CA PRO A 8 -8.38 5.33 16.63
C PRO A 8 -8.18 4.07 15.77
N CYS A 9 -9.25 3.58 15.17
CA CYS A 9 -9.24 2.40 14.31
C CYS A 9 -10.12 2.57 13.05
N LEU A 10 -9.85 1.74 12.05
CA LEU A 10 -10.73 1.55 10.89
C LEU A 10 -11.88 0.63 11.26
N LEU A 11 -13.06 0.91 10.69
CA LEU A 11 -14.28 0.15 10.94
C LEU A 11 -14.77 -0.47 9.62
N LEU A 12 -15.25 -1.71 9.70
CA LEU A 12 -16.03 -2.34 8.65
C LEU A 12 -17.40 -2.71 9.23
N ASN A 13 -18.47 -2.20 8.62
CA ASN A 13 -19.85 -2.37 9.11
C ASN A 13 -20.01 -1.99 10.59
N GLY A 14 -19.38 -0.88 10.99
CA GLY A 14 -19.45 -0.33 12.35
C GLY A 14 -18.59 -1.05 13.40
N LYS A 15 -17.83 -2.09 13.03
CA LYS A 15 -16.97 -2.85 13.94
C LYS A 15 -15.49 -2.61 13.63
N PRO A 16 -14.60 -2.52 14.63
CA PRO A 16 -13.16 -2.49 14.40
C PRO A 16 -12.74 -3.63 13.49
N TYR A 17 -12.00 -3.30 12.44
CA TYR A 17 -11.51 -4.27 11.47
C TYR A 17 -10.12 -3.84 11.00
N LYS A 18 -9.12 -4.67 11.29
CA LYS A 18 -7.73 -4.40 10.94
C LYS A 18 -7.50 -4.85 9.50
N HIS A 19 -6.91 -3.95 8.72
CA HIS A 19 -6.58 -4.25 7.33
C HIS A 19 -5.17 -4.87 7.28
N LEU A 20 -5.10 -6.18 7.05
CA LEU A 20 -3.86 -6.90 6.81
C LEU A 20 -3.70 -7.03 5.30
N GLY A 21 -2.93 -6.09 4.76
CA GLY A 21 -2.74 -5.87 3.35
C GLY A 21 -1.41 -6.36 2.80
N VAL A 22 -1.39 -6.49 1.47
CA VAL A 22 -0.18 -6.68 0.66
C VAL A 22 -0.21 -5.69 -0.50
N LEU A 23 0.94 -5.09 -0.81
CA LEU A 23 1.08 -4.15 -1.92
C LEU A 23 1.06 -4.91 -3.24
N ASP A 24 0.20 -4.49 -4.17
CA ASP A 24 0.04 -5.08 -5.49
C ASP A 24 0.35 -4.04 -6.57
N GLN A 25 1.54 -4.16 -7.18
CA GLN A 25 1.97 -3.28 -8.27
C GLN A 25 1.30 -3.61 -9.62
N GLY A 26 0.62 -4.75 -9.74
CA GLY A 26 -0.08 -5.15 -10.96
C GLY A 26 0.84 -5.49 -12.14
N TYR A 27 2.09 -5.93 -11.87
CA TYR A 27 3.02 -6.45 -12.87
C TYR A 27 2.84 -7.95 -13.06
N ILE A 28 2.79 -8.42 -14.30
CA ILE A 28 2.44 -9.80 -14.67
C ILE A 28 3.42 -10.29 -15.73
N ALA A 29 4.00 -11.48 -15.53
CA ALA A 29 5.04 -12.00 -16.41
C ALA A 29 4.63 -12.11 -17.89
N ASP A 30 3.37 -12.48 -18.16
CA ASP A 30 2.89 -12.77 -19.52
C ASP A 30 2.39 -11.54 -20.28
N GLY A 31 2.25 -10.37 -19.65
CA GLY A 31 1.61 -9.21 -20.27
C GLY A 31 1.94 -7.86 -19.66
N ILE A 32 2.91 -7.81 -18.73
CA ILE A 32 3.31 -6.67 -17.89
C ILE A 32 2.13 -6.10 -17.09
N TYR A 33 1.15 -5.46 -17.72
CA TYR A 33 0.04 -4.80 -17.04
C TYR A 33 -1.32 -5.49 -17.20
N THR A 34 -1.44 -6.54 -18.01
CA THR A 34 -2.72 -7.22 -18.22
C THR A 34 -2.51 -8.73 -18.20
N PRO A 35 -3.24 -9.48 -17.35
CA PRO A 35 -3.14 -10.93 -17.36
C PRO A 35 -3.76 -11.51 -18.61
N ALA A 36 -3.23 -12.65 -19.05
CA ALA A 36 -3.83 -13.44 -20.12
C ALA A 36 -5.22 -14.00 -19.74
N ALA A 37 -5.48 -14.22 -18.44
CA ALA A 37 -6.75 -14.73 -17.93
C ALA A 37 -7.03 -14.24 -16.50
N ASP A 38 -8.33 -14.15 -16.18
CA ASP A 38 -8.82 -13.79 -14.83
C ASP A 38 -8.34 -14.74 -13.73
N GLN A 39 -8.00 -15.97 -14.11
CA GLN A 39 -7.55 -16.98 -13.16
C GLN A 39 -6.34 -16.50 -12.35
N LEU A 40 -5.46 -15.68 -12.94
CA LEU A 40 -4.34 -15.09 -12.20
C LEU A 40 -4.83 -14.22 -11.03
N TYR A 41 -5.84 -13.36 -11.25
CA TYR A 41 -6.41 -12.55 -10.18
C TYR A 41 -7.04 -13.42 -9.09
N VAL A 42 -7.74 -14.48 -9.48
CA VAL A 42 -8.36 -15.41 -8.54
C VAL A 42 -7.31 -16.13 -7.70
N ASP A 43 -6.25 -16.62 -8.32
CA ASP A 43 -5.17 -17.37 -7.66
C ASP A 43 -4.39 -16.48 -6.70
N ASP A 44 -4.03 -15.26 -7.11
CA ASP A 44 -3.36 -14.28 -6.25
C ASP A 44 -4.23 -13.96 -5.02
N ILE A 45 -5.53 -13.67 -5.21
CA ILE A 45 -6.46 -13.39 -4.10
C ILE A 45 -6.57 -14.58 -3.15
N LEU A 46 -6.70 -15.81 -3.67
CA LEU A 46 -6.84 -17.00 -2.85
C LEU A 46 -5.55 -17.31 -2.08
N ALA A 47 -4.38 -17.17 -2.70
CA ALA A 47 -3.08 -17.37 -2.05
C ALA A 47 -2.89 -16.42 -0.87
N LEU A 48 -3.23 -15.13 -1.04
CA LEU A 48 -3.12 -14.14 0.04
C LEU A 48 -4.12 -14.40 1.17
N LYS A 49 -5.35 -14.78 0.84
CA LYS A 49 -6.36 -15.13 1.86
C LYS A 49 -5.99 -16.37 2.64
N ASP A 50 -5.40 -17.37 2.00
CA ASP A 50 -4.90 -18.59 2.63
C ASP A 50 -3.76 -18.29 3.63
N LEU A 51 -2.93 -17.28 3.33
CA LEU A 51 -1.92 -16.76 4.25
C LEU A 51 -2.52 -15.98 5.44
N GLY A 52 -3.75 -15.48 5.28
CA GLY A 52 -4.49 -14.76 6.32
C GLY A 52 -4.65 -13.26 6.07
N PHE A 53 -4.16 -12.75 4.92
CA PHE A 53 -4.41 -11.38 4.50
C PHE A 53 -5.88 -11.17 4.13
N ASN A 54 -6.35 -9.94 4.29
CA ASN A 54 -7.73 -9.56 4.00
C ASN A 54 -7.83 -8.28 3.16
N MET A 55 -6.70 -7.73 2.70
CA MET A 55 -6.66 -6.51 1.92
C MET A 55 -5.56 -6.56 0.83
N LEU A 56 -5.81 -5.88 -0.28
CA LEU A 56 -4.86 -5.57 -1.33
C LEU A 56 -4.75 -4.06 -1.46
N ARG A 57 -3.53 -3.52 -1.52
CA ARG A 57 -3.30 -2.12 -1.90
C ARG A 57 -2.82 -2.08 -3.35
N LYS A 58 -3.70 -1.67 -4.25
CA LYS A 58 -3.38 -1.52 -5.67
C LYS A 58 -2.54 -0.27 -5.86
N HIS A 59 -1.28 -0.46 -6.19
CA HIS A 59 -0.28 0.60 -6.21
C HIS A 59 -0.24 1.32 -7.56
N ILE A 60 -0.57 2.62 -7.54
CA ILE A 60 -0.38 3.61 -8.62
C ILE A 60 -0.89 3.12 -9.99
N LYS A 61 -1.96 2.32 -9.98
CA LYS A 61 -2.52 1.68 -11.17
C LYS A 61 -4.01 1.46 -10.98
N ILE A 62 -4.78 1.54 -12.06
CA ILE A 62 -6.18 1.14 -12.07
C ILE A 62 -6.27 -0.16 -12.87
N GLU A 63 -6.79 -1.23 -12.27
CA GLU A 63 -6.99 -2.51 -12.97
C GLU A 63 -8.27 -2.49 -13.82
N PRO A 64 -8.43 -3.42 -14.77
CA PRO A 64 -9.72 -3.67 -15.38
C PRO A 64 -10.78 -4.05 -14.33
N GLN A 65 -12.06 -3.75 -14.58
CA GLN A 65 -13.20 -4.09 -13.71
C GLN A 65 -13.25 -5.56 -13.27
N ARG A 66 -12.66 -6.45 -14.06
CA ARG A 66 -12.57 -7.89 -13.79
C ARG A 66 -11.79 -8.19 -12.50
N PHE A 67 -10.74 -7.42 -12.21
CA PHE A 67 -10.00 -7.52 -10.95
C PHE A 67 -10.92 -7.19 -9.76
N TYR A 68 -11.57 -6.04 -9.79
CA TYR A 68 -12.47 -5.58 -8.72
C TYR A 68 -13.66 -6.52 -8.52
N TYR A 69 -14.24 -7.04 -9.61
CA TYR A 69 -15.28 -8.08 -9.57
C TYR A 69 -14.81 -9.32 -8.79
N HIS A 70 -13.55 -9.74 -8.97
CA HIS A 70 -13.00 -10.87 -8.23
C HIS A 70 -12.69 -10.52 -6.78
N CYS A 71 -12.26 -9.28 -6.48
CA CYS A 71 -12.11 -8.82 -5.11
C CYS A 71 -13.44 -8.82 -4.35
N ASP A 72 -14.50 -8.31 -4.99
CA ASP A 72 -15.88 -8.30 -4.47
C ASP A 72 -16.37 -9.71 -4.18
N ARG A 73 -16.32 -10.60 -5.18
CA ARG A 73 -16.91 -11.95 -5.06
C ARG A 73 -16.14 -12.84 -4.07
N LEU A 74 -14.81 -12.68 -4.00
CA LEU A 74 -13.96 -13.50 -3.14
C LEU A 74 -13.83 -12.90 -1.75
N GLY A 75 -14.18 -11.62 -1.56
CA GLY A 75 -14.17 -10.94 -0.27
C GLY A 75 -12.75 -10.63 0.20
N ILE A 76 -12.08 -9.71 -0.47
CA ILE A 76 -10.81 -9.09 -0.04
C ILE A 76 -10.94 -7.58 -0.20
N LEU A 77 -10.55 -6.80 0.81
CA LEU A 77 -10.61 -5.34 0.75
C LEU A 77 -9.61 -4.79 -0.28
N VAL A 78 -9.92 -3.64 -0.86
CA VAL A 78 -9.04 -2.94 -1.79
C VAL A 78 -8.80 -1.53 -1.31
N TRP A 79 -7.53 -1.16 -1.20
CA TRP A 79 -7.07 0.22 -1.16
C TRP A 79 -6.64 0.59 -2.57
N GLN A 80 -7.19 1.68 -3.08
CA GLN A 80 -6.94 2.12 -4.44
C GLN A 80 -6.09 3.38 -4.45
N ASP A 81 -4.85 3.26 -4.91
CA ASP A 81 -4.01 4.41 -5.17
C ASP A 81 -4.47 5.12 -6.45
N LEU A 82 -4.50 6.45 -6.44
CA LEU A 82 -4.56 7.21 -7.67
C LEU A 82 -3.26 7.06 -8.45
N VAL A 83 -3.35 7.16 -9.77
CA VAL A 83 -2.17 7.15 -10.63
C VAL A 83 -1.42 8.47 -10.40
N ASN A 84 -0.33 8.39 -9.65
CA ASN A 84 0.59 9.49 -9.48
C ASN A 84 1.45 9.69 -10.72
N GLY A 85 1.96 10.90 -10.87
CA GLY A 85 2.77 11.30 -12.00
C GLY A 85 3.58 12.53 -11.63
N GLY A 86 4.16 13.19 -12.62
CA GLY A 86 5.01 14.34 -12.39
C GLY A 86 6.21 14.33 -13.32
N ARG A 87 7.13 15.24 -13.05
CA ARG A 87 8.43 15.34 -13.71
C ARG A 87 9.46 14.52 -12.91
N HIS A 88 10.74 14.76 -13.17
CA HIS A 88 11.82 14.14 -12.41
C HIS A 88 11.66 14.39 -10.90
N TYR A 89 11.62 13.29 -10.14
CA TYR A 89 11.56 13.33 -8.69
C TYR A 89 12.92 13.72 -8.11
N ASN A 90 12.89 14.58 -7.09
CA ASN A 90 14.08 14.96 -6.37
C ASN A 90 14.36 13.91 -5.26
N PRO A 91 15.49 13.19 -5.27
CA PRO A 91 15.80 12.18 -4.26
C PRO A 91 15.80 12.73 -2.82
N TRP A 92 16.10 14.02 -2.64
CA TRP A 92 15.98 14.65 -1.33
C TRP A 92 14.55 14.65 -0.82
N VAL A 93 13.58 14.87 -1.69
CA VAL A 93 12.15 14.98 -1.35
C VAL A 93 11.53 13.60 -1.18
N VAL A 94 11.77 12.68 -2.11
CA VAL A 94 11.08 11.37 -2.12
C VAL A 94 11.78 10.28 -1.29
N ALA A 95 13.06 10.46 -0.91
CA ALA A 95 13.81 9.43 -0.18
C ALA A 95 14.55 9.96 1.06
N ILE A 96 15.38 11.00 0.92
CA ILE A 96 16.33 11.37 1.98
C ILE A 96 15.65 12.10 3.15
N LEU A 97 14.90 13.16 2.90
CA LEU A 97 14.26 13.97 3.95
C LEU A 97 13.25 13.15 4.78
N PRO A 98 12.36 12.33 4.16
CA PRO A 98 11.46 11.50 4.94
C PRO A 98 12.21 10.47 5.81
N PHE A 99 13.31 9.91 5.32
CA PHE A 99 14.14 8.96 6.07
C PHE A 99 14.75 9.55 7.36
N ILE A 100 15.08 10.85 7.35
CA ILE A 100 15.55 11.58 8.53
C ILE A 100 14.42 12.27 9.32
N GLY A 101 13.17 12.07 8.93
CA GLY A 101 11.98 12.57 9.63
C GLY A 101 11.65 14.04 9.37
N ILE A 102 12.17 14.61 8.27
CA ILE A 102 11.84 15.98 7.86
C ILE A 102 10.65 15.93 6.89
N ARG A 103 9.58 16.64 7.24
CA ARG A 103 8.40 16.85 6.41
C ARG A 103 8.49 18.18 5.68
N LEU A 104 8.09 18.19 4.41
CA LEU A 104 7.96 19.39 3.59
C LEU A 104 6.48 19.71 3.37
N LYS A 105 6.17 21.01 3.29
CA LYS A 105 4.89 21.46 2.72
C LYS A 105 4.89 21.21 1.21
N ASP A 106 3.75 20.78 0.69
CA ASP A 106 3.53 20.43 -0.72
C ASP A 106 2.99 21.59 -1.57
N ASP A 107 3.02 22.81 -1.04
CA ASP A 107 2.74 24.06 -1.74
C ASP A 107 3.90 24.51 -2.67
N HIS A 108 5.07 23.86 -2.57
CA HIS A 108 6.23 24.09 -3.44
C HIS A 108 6.29 23.03 -4.56
N TYR A 109 5.32 23.07 -5.48
CA TYR A 109 5.08 22.05 -6.52
C TYR A 109 6.31 21.53 -7.27
N GLN A 110 7.26 22.42 -7.63
CA GLN A 110 8.48 22.02 -8.35
C GLN A 110 9.31 21.00 -7.55
N ARG A 111 9.38 21.11 -6.22
CA ARG A 111 10.15 20.20 -5.36
C ARG A 111 9.63 18.77 -5.43
N PHE A 112 8.32 18.63 -5.58
CA PHE A 112 7.61 17.36 -5.68
C PHE A 112 7.51 16.85 -7.13
N GLY A 113 8.09 17.57 -8.10
CA GLY A 113 7.98 17.22 -9.51
C GLY A 113 6.64 17.61 -10.13
N ARG A 114 5.81 18.43 -9.49
CA ARG A 114 4.48 18.86 -9.98
C ARG A 114 4.51 20.17 -10.79
N GLY A 115 5.68 20.53 -11.33
CA GLY A 115 5.85 21.69 -12.19
C GLY A 115 5.75 23.03 -11.45
N GLU A 116 5.67 24.14 -12.18
CA GLU A 116 5.64 25.49 -11.61
C GLU A 116 4.21 25.92 -11.27
N ARG A 117 4.06 26.78 -10.24
CA ARG A 117 2.75 27.26 -9.77
C ARG A 117 1.99 28.06 -10.83
N ASN A 118 2.67 28.95 -11.54
CA ASN A 118 2.05 29.90 -12.47
C ASN A 118 2.29 29.55 -13.95
N ASN A 119 2.91 28.40 -14.25
CA ASN A 119 3.10 27.96 -15.62
C ASN A 119 1.79 27.37 -16.17
N PRO A 120 1.26 27.84 -17.30
CA PRO A 120 -0.03 27.37 -17.84
C PRO A 120 -0.10 25.85 -18.05
N ARG A 121 0.96 25.24 -18.60
CA ARG A 121 1.00 23.79 -18.85
C ARG A 121 0.98 22.98 -17.55
N ASP A 122 1.62 23.49 -16.50
CA ASP A 122 1.64 22.82 -15.20
C ASP A 122 0.33 22.99 -14.44
N ILE A 123 -0.37 24.11 -14.65
CA ILE A 123 -1.75 24.29 -14.17
C ILE A 123 -2.66 23.26 -14.84
N ASP A 124 -2.56 23.10 -16.16
CA ASP A 124 -3.37 22.14 -16.91
C ASP A 124 -3.05 20.70 -16.50
N ALA A 125 -1.78 20.37 -16.25
CA ALA A 125 -1.40 19.05 -15.73
C ALA A 125 -1.97 18.75 -14.33
N ARG A 126 -2.05 19.76 -13.45
CA ARG A 126 -2.71 19.61 -12.14
C ARG A 126 -4.22 19.45 -12.29
N LYS A 127 -4.86 20.19 -13.20
CA LYS A 127 -6.29 19.99 -13.52
C LYS A 127 -6.57 18.60 -14.07
N ALA A 128 -5.74 18.11 -14.98
CA ALA A 128 -5.86 16.75 -15.53
C ALA A 128 -5.76 15.68 -14.42
N PHE A 129 -4.92 15.87 -13.40
CA PHE A 129 -4.89 14.96 -12.25
C PHE A 129 -6.22 14.95 -11.49
N ILE A 130 -6.87 16.11 -11.31
CA ILE A 130 -8.21 16.21 -10.70
C ILE A 130 -9.28 15.56 -11.59
N GLU A 131 -9.20 15.72 -12.90
CA GLU A 131 -10.09 15.05 -13.85
C GLU A 131 -9.95 13.52 -13.76
N ILE A 132 -8.70 13.00 -13.74
CA ILE A 132 -8.42 11.58 -13.56
C ILE A 132 -8.95 11.07 -12.21
N LEU A 133 -8.85 11.86 -11.14
CA LEU A 133 -9.44 11.51 -9.83
C LEU A 133 -10.96 11.28 -9.97
N HIS A 134 -11.67 12.20 -10.62
CA HIS A 134 -13.11 12.06 -10.86
C HIS A 134 -13.43 10.85 -11.75
N GLU A 135 -12.68 10.64 -12.84
CA GLU A 135 -12.87 9.49 -13.73
C GLU A 135 -12.62 8.16 -13.00
N THR A 136 -11.61 8.11 -12.14
CA THR A 136 -11.29 6.93 -11.31
C THR A 136 -12.42 6.63 -10.33
N TYR A 137 -12.94 7.66 -9.66
CA TYR A 137 -14.11 7.52 -8.79
C TYR A 137 -15.32 7.03 -9.58
N GLU A 138 -15.65 7.66 -10.71
CA GLU A 138 -16.80 7.26 -11.53
C GLU A 138 -16.70 5.82 -12.03
N ALA A 139 -15.49 5.37 -12.37
CA ALA A 139 -15.24 3.99 -12.76
C ALA A 139 -15.45 3.01 -11.59
N LEU A 140 -15.02 3.35 -10.37
CA LEU A 140 -14.93 2.39 -9.26
C LEU A 140 -15.95 2.62 -8.13
N LYS A 141 -16.83 3.61 -8.23
CA LYS A 141 -17.79 3.96 -7.16
C LYS A 141 -18.66 2.81 -6.69
N ASN A 142 -18.97 1.86 -7.58
CA ASN A 142 -19.80 0.70 -7.30
C ASN A 142 -19.00 -0.53 -6.81
N THR A 143 -17.67 -0.43 -6.72
CA THR A 143 -16.82 -1.51 -6.20
C THR A 143 -16.98 -1.58 -4.68
N VAL A 144 -17.49 -2.71 -4.18
CA VAL A 144 -17.83 -2.88 -2.76
C VAL A 144 -16.58 -3.20 -1.92
N SER A 145 -15.62 -3.90 -2.51
CA SER A 145 -14.34 -4.23 -1.89
C SER A 145 -13.47 -3.00 -1.66
N LEU A 146 -13.63 -1.95 -2.46
CA LEU A 146 -12.88 -0.71 -2.35
C LEU A 146 -13.32 0.02 -1.09
N CYS A 147 -12.40 0.17 -0.13
CA CYS A 147 -12.71 0.77 1.17
C CYS A 147 -11.89 2.03 1.48
N LEU A 148 -10.82 2.29 0.73
CA LEU A 148 -9.94 3.43 0.95
C LEU A 148 -9.31 3.93 -0.35
N TRP A 149 -9.21 5.26 -0.48
CA TRP A 149 -8.51 5.95 -1.55
C TRP A 149 -7.15 6.45 -1.06
N VAL A 150 -6.08 6.15 -1.79
CA VAL A 150 -4.74 6.72 -1.54
C VAL A 150 -4.47 7.77 -2.62
N ILE A 151 -4.29 9.03 -2.23
CA ILE A 151 -4.17 10.14 -3.19
C ILE A 151 -2.74 10.23 -3.73
N PHE A 152 -1.75 10.31 -2.84
CA PHE A 152 -0.33 10.38 -3.20
C PHE A 152 0.47 9.32 -2.46
N ASN A 153 1.37 8.67 -3.18
CA ASN A 153 2.34 7.72 -2.68
C ASN A 153 3.73 8.37 -2.64
N GLU A 154 4.41 8.31 -1.51
CA GLU A 154 5.82 8.69 -1.36
C GLU A 154 6.20 10.06 -1.94
N ALA A 155 5.27 11.02 -1.87
CA ALA A 155 5.43 12.36 -2.43
C ALA A 155 5.53 12.45 -3.97
N TRP A 156 5.18 11.38 -4.71
CA TRP A 156 5.29 11.32 -6.16
C TRP A 156 4.33 12.31 -6.83
N GLY A 157 4.87 13.48 -7.17
CA GLY A 157 4.07 14.59 -7.68
C GLY A 157 3.06 15.10 -6.66
N GLN A 158 3.26 14.92 -5.36
CA GLN A 158 2.32 15.43 -4.37
C GLN A 158 2.14 16.95 -4.48
N PHE A 159 0.90 17.43 -4.36
CA PHE A 159 0.53 18.85 -4.31
C PHE A 159 -0.81 19.00 -3.62
N ASP A 160 -0.96 20.07 -2.82
CA ASP A 160 -2.23 20.46 -2.19
C ASP A 160 -2.99 19.24 -1.62
N ALA A 161 -2.27 18.33 -0.93
CA ALA A 161 -2.79 16.99 -0.65
C ALA A 161 -4.03 17.01 0.24
N ILE A 162 -4.13 18.01 1.12
CA ILE A 162 -5.32 18.23 1.96
C ILE A 162 -6.50 18.61 1.09
N GLU A 163 -6.34 19.60 0.21
CA GLU A 163 -7.40 20.08 -0.67
C GLU A 163 -7.91 18.97 -1.60
N VAL A 164 -7.01 18.15 -2.14
CA VAL A 164 -7.37 17.00 -2.98
C VAL A 164 -8.08 15.91 -2.17
N ALA A 165 -7.65 15.65 -0.93
CA ALA A 165 -8.32 14.70 -0.06
C ALA A 165 -9.73 15.15 0.33
N GLU A 166 -9.90 16.43 0.67
CA GLU A 166 -11.22 17.01 0.95
C GLU A 166 -12.13 16.99 -0.27
N LEU A 167 -11.58 17.21 -1.48
CA LEU A 167 -12.31 17.00 -2.73
C LEU A 167 -12.78 15.55 -2.86
N MET A 168 -11.90 14.57 -2.64
CA MET A 168 -12.28 13.15 -2.67
C MET A 168 -13.37 12.84 -1.62
N LYS A 169 -13.26 13.38 -0.41
CA LYS A 169 -14.29 13.23 0.63
C LYS A 169 -15.62 13.87 0.24
N SER A 170 -15.61 14.97 -0.53
CA SER A 170 -16.84 15.62 -1.00
C SER A 170 -17.60 14.78 -2.03
N ILE A 171 -16.89 13.97 -2.83
CA ILE A 171 -17.49 13.08 -3.83
C ILE A 171 -17.80 11.68 -3.29
N ASP A 172 -16.97 11.17 -2.37
CA ASP A 172 -17.10 9.86 -1.75
C ASP A 172 -16.94 9.98 -0.21
N PRO A 173 -17.98 10.45 0.48
CA PRO A 173 -17.90 10.69 1.93
C PRO A 173 -17.78 9.40 2.76
N GLU A 174 -18.17 8.24 2.20
CA GLU A 174 -18.24 6.97 2.91
C GLU A 174 -16.87 6.30 3.06
N ARG A 175 -16.02 6.39 2.03
CA ARG A 175 -14.69 5.77 2.04
C ARG A 175 -13.64 6.66 2.70
N GLN A 176 -12.63 6.03 3.29
CA GLN A 176 -11.51 6.74 3.91
C GLN A 176 -10.55 7.26 2.85
N VAL A 177 -9.80 8.30 3.19
CA VAL A 177 -8.77 8.89 2.30
C VAL A 177 -7.42 8.98 3.00
N ASP A 178 -6.42 8.29 2.44
CA ASP A 178 -5.01 8.53 2.74
C ASP A 178 -4.47 9.58 1.77
N HIS A 179 -4.32 10.82 2.22
CA HIS A 179 -3.93 11.95 1.39
C HIS A 179 -2.47 11.87 0.92
N ALA A 180 -1.58 11.32 1.75
CA ALA A 180 -0.14 11.28 1.49
C ALA A 180 0.47 10.05 2.18
N SER A 181 0.45 8.92 1.50
CA SER A 181 0.96 7.65 2.01
C SER A 181 2.47 7.68 2.15
N GLY A 182 2.95 7.39 3.36
CA GLY A 182 4.36 7.44 3.73
C GLY A 182 4.88 8.87 3.89
N TRP A 183 4.93 9.63 2.80
CA TRP A 183 5.53 10.97 2.70
C TRP A 183 4.60 11.90 1.90
N HIS A 184 4.66 13.23 2.02
CA HIS A 184 4.92 14.03 3.22
C HIS A 184 3.57 14.34 3.85
N ASP A 185 3.26 13.72 4.99
CA ASP A 185 1.97 13.92 5.66
C ASP A 185 1.70 15.40 5.99
N GLN A 186 0.62 15.95 5.42
CA GLN A 186 0.14 17.31 5.64
C GLN A 186 -0.92 17.44 6.76
N GLY A 187 -1.24 16.35 7.48
CA GLY A 187 -2.30 16.34 8.50
C GLY A 187 -3.70 16.08 7.95
N GLY A 188 -3.82 15.28 6.88
CA GLY A 188 -5.11 14.94 6.24
C GLY A 188 -6.05 14.14 7.13
N PRO A 189 -7.32 13.97 6.74
CA PRO A 189 -8.41 13.73 7.69
C PRO A 189 -8.46 12.33 8.29
N ASP A 190 -8.18 11.27 7.50
CA ASP A 190 -8.62 9.91 7.85
C ASP A 190 -7.52 8.95 8.29
N LEU A 191 -6.24 9.18 7.96
CA LEU A 191 -5.20 8.19 8.20
C LEU A 191 -3.84 8.82 8.57
N HIS A 192 -3.14 8.20 9.53
CA HIS A 192 -1.72 8.44 9.76
C HIS A 192 -0.92 7.29 9.14
N SER A 193 -0.42 7.54 7.94
CA SER A 193 0.19 6.55 7.05
C SER A 193 1.72 6.62 7.10
N LEU A 194 2.39 5.47 7.26
CA LEU A 194 3.84 5.39 7.39
C LEU A 194 4.43 4.30 6.49
N HIS A 195 5.57 4.61 5.86
CA HIS A 195 6.40 3.62 5.16
C HIS A 195 7.65 3.33 6.00
N VAL A 196 7.94 2.07 6.30
CA VAL A 196 9.13 1.69 7.10
C VAL A 196 9.80 0.44 6.56
N TYR A 197 11.00 0.61 6.02
CA TYR A 197 11.76 -0.46 5.37
C TYR A 197 13.09 -0.79 6.06
N PHE A 198 13.91 0.21 6.40
CA PHE A 198 15.30 0.02 6.81
C PHE A 198 15.54 0.09 8.32
N ARG A 199 14.50 0.33 9.11
CA ARG A 199 14.59 0.52 10.56
C ARG A 199 13.47 -0.25 11.24
N LYS A 200 13.71 -0.64 12.49
CA LYS A 200 12.66 -1.19 13.34
C LYS A 200 11.50 -0.19 13.45
N PHE A 201 10.30 -0.60 13.07
CA PHE A 201 9.09 0.17 13.24
C PHE A 201 8.85 0.46 14.72
N LYS A 202 8.49 1.71 14.99
CA LYS A 202 8.08 2.20 16.29
C LYS A 202 6.83 3.02 16.09
N ALA A 203 5.74 2.58 16.70
CA ALA A 203 4.49 3.33 16.69
C ALA A 203 4.72 4.75 17.21
N ARG A 204 4.22 5.74 16.47
CA ARG A 204 4.25 7.14 16.87
C ARG A 204 2.83 7.61 17.07
N LYS A 205 2.62 8.38 18.14
CA LYS A 205 1.33 9.04 18.34
C LYS A 205 1.13 10.05 17.22
N ASP A 206 -0.07 10.02 16.66
CA ASP A 206 -0.52 11.03 15.73
C ASP A 206 -1.09 12.23 16.50
N GLU A 207 -0.71 13.44 16.09
CA GLU A 207 -1.22 14.66 16.71
C GLU A 207 -2.71 14.90 16.40
N HIS A 208 -3.17 14.42 15.24
CA HIS A 208 -4.56 14.53 14.79
C HIS A 208 -5.44 13.36 15.26
N ARG A 209 -4.89 12.42 16.03
CA ARG A 209 -5.60 11.21 16.50
C ARG A 209 -6.28 10.43 15.36
N ARG A 210 -5.55 10.19 14.29
CA ARG A 210 -5.98 9.33 13.17
C ARG A 210 -5.55 7.87 13.40
N PRO A 211 -6.24 6.89 12.79
CA PRO A 211 -5.81 5.50 12.78
C PRO A 211 -4.40 5.38 12.21
N LEU A 212 -3.53 4.69 12.96
CA LEU A 212 -2.15 4.44 12.54
C LEU A 212 -2.12 3.29 11.54
N ALA A 213 -1.53 3.52 10.37
CA ALA A 213 -1.36 2.53 9.33
C ALA A 213 0.11 2.45 8.91
N LEU A 214 0.64 1.23 8.85
CA LEU A 214 1.94 0.94 8.29
C LEU A 214 1.72 0.50 6.84
N THR A 215 1.65 1.48 5.94
CA THR A 215 1.10 1.35 4.59
C THR A 215 2.09 0.89 3.55
N GLU A 216 3.37 0.78 3.92
CA GLU A 216 4.36 -0.10 3.31
C GLU A 216 5.42 -0.52 4.33
N PHE A 217 5.71 -1.81 4.40
CA PHE A 217 6.80 -2.35 5.20
C PHE A 217 7.24 -3.72 4.69
N GLY A 218 8.27 -4.29 5.31
CA GLY A 218 8.82 -5.56 4.90
C GLY A 218 9.80 -5.33 3.77
N GLY A 219 9.53 -5.82 2.56
CA GLY A 219 10.51 -5.65 1.49
C GLY A 219 11.76 -6.54 1.63
N TYR A 220 11.67 -7.60 2.44
CA TYR A 220 12.71 -8.61 2.55
C TYR A 220 12.73 -9.42 1.24
N SER A 221 13.91 -9.62 0.69
CA SER A 221 14.14 -10.19 -0.64
C SER A 221 14.76 -11.57 -0.53
N PHE A 222 14.14 -12.53 -1.20
CA PHE A 222 14.66 -13.87 -1.44
C PHE A 222 14.48 -14.16 -2.93
N ASN A 223 15.60 -14.10 -3.67
CA ASN A 223 15.58 -14.27 -5.11
C ASN A 223 15.66 -15.76 -5.47
N ILE A 224 14.78 -16.19 -6.37
CA ILE A 224 14.85 -17.50 -7.01
C ILE A 224 15.21 -17.24 -8.48
N PRO A 225 16.48 -17.37 -8.88
CA PRO A 225 16.97 -16.91 -10.18
C PRO A 225 16.18 -17.44 -11.38
N GLU A 226 15.67 -18.67 -11.30
CA GLU A 226 14.90 -19.33 -12.36
C GLU A 226 13.53 -18.67 -12.61
N HIS A 227 13.05 -17.85 -11.66
CA HIS A 227 11.75 -17.19 -11.70
C HIS A 227 11.86 -15.66 -11.64
N ASN A 228 12.99 -15.10 -12.06
CA ASN A 228 13.24 -13.66 -12.08
C ASN A 228 13.24 -13.11 -13.53
N ALA A 229 12.71 -11.90 -13.72
CA ALA A 229 12.74 -11.19 -15.00
C ALA A 229 14.06 -10.44 -15.26
N ALA A 230 14.80 -10.07 -14.22
CA ALA A 230 15.98 -9.22 -14.28
C ALA A 230 17.27 -9.95 -13.85
N GLN A 231 18.40 -9.52 -14.41
CA GLN A 231 19.72 -10.02 -14.03
C GLN A 231 20.24 -9.44 -12.72
N ARG A 232 19.79 -8.22 -12.38
CA ARG A 232 20.11 -7.55 -11.12
C ARG A 232 18.90 -7.64 -10.22
N VAL A 233 19.16 -7.63 -8.92
CA VAL A 233 18.14 -7.81 -7.89
C VAL A 233 18.15 -6.64 -6.94
N TYR A 234 16.99 -6.03 -6.73
CA TYR A 234 16.67 -5.08 -5.69
C TYR A 234 15.88 -5.75 -4.55
N GLY A 235 16.02 -5.18 -3.35
CA GLY A 235 15.37 -5.64 -2.13
C GLY A 235 15.99 -4.98 -0.91
N TYR A 236 15.15 -4.64 0.07
CA TYR A 236 15.55 -3.84 1.25
C TYR A 236 16.44 -4.62 2.21
N ARG A 237 16.23 -5.95 2.30
CA ARG A 237 17.10 -6.88 3.03
C ARG A 237 17.15 -8.23 2.31
N LYS A 238 18.32 -8.65 1.85
CA LYS A 238 18.49 -9.83 0.98
C LYS A 238 18.88 -11.08 1.77
N PHE A 239 18.31 -12.21 1.40
CA PHE A 239 18.57 -13.53 1.97
C PHE A 239 18.97 -14.51 0.87
N GLN A 240 19.80 -15.49 1.21
CA GLN A 240 20.31 -16.49 0.26
C GLN A 240 19.64 -17.86 0.42
N ASP A 241 18.96 -18.09 1.55
CA ASP A 241 18.27 -19.31 1.90
C ASP A 241 16.86 -19.01 2.43
N ILE A 242 15.94 -19.91 2.15
CA ILE A 242 14.52 -19.75 2.48
C ILE A 242 14.27 -19.76 4.00
N ASP A 243 15.02 -20.56 4.76
CA ASP A 243 14.84 -20.68 6.21
C ASP A 243 15.21 -19.40 6.94
N SER A 244 16.32 -18.76 6.59
CA SER A 244 16.73 -17.46 7.13
C SER A 244 15.78 -16.35 6.72
N TYR A 245 15.26 -16.39 5.49
CA TYR A 245 14.24 -15.46 5.00
C TYR A 245 12.95 -15.54 5.82
N LEU A 246 12.39 -16.75 5.98
CA LEU A 246 11.17 -16.98 6.75
C LEU A 246 11.36 -16.67 8.24
N SER A 247 12.52 -17.03 8.81
CA SER A 247 12.86 -16.70 10.20
C SER A 247 12.93 -15.18 10.43
N ALA A 248 13.46 -14.43 9.46
CA ALA A 248 13.52 -12.98 9.55
C ALA A 248 12.14 -12.34 9.42
N LEU A 249 11.27 -12.87 8.55
CA LEU A 249 9.87 -12.44 8.46
C LEU A 249 9.09 -12.72 9.73
N GLU A 250 9.24 -13.92 10.31
CA GLU A 250 8.62 -14.23 11.61
C GLU A 250 9.04 -13.21 12.67
N LYS A 251 10.34 -12.90 12.75
CA LYS A 251 10.87 -11.91 13.69
C LYS A 251 10.26 -10.53 13.45
N LEU A 252 10.17 -10.08 12.19
CA LEU A 252 9.56 -8.81 11.80
C LEU A 252 8.11 -8.74 12.31
N TYR A 253 7.30 -9.75 12.00
CA TYR A 253 5.89 -9.75 12.40
C TYR A 253 5.70 -9.84 13.92
N ARG A 254 6.49 -10.65 14.62
CA ARG A 254 6.41 -10.74 16.09
C ARG A 254 6.81 -9.45 16.78
N GLU A 255 7.97 -8.90 16.40
CA GLU A 255 8.57 -7.80 17.14
C GLU A 255 8.00 -6.43 16.77
N GLU A 256 7.49 -6.26 15.56
CA GLU A 256 7.13 -4.96 15.01
C GLU A 256 5.63 -4.82 14.72
N ILE A 257 4.96 -5.89 14.32
CA ILE A 257 3.53 -5.85 13.98
C ILE A 257 2.67 -6.27 15.17
N LEU A 258 2.89 -7.49 15.68
CA LEU A 258 2.11 -8.04 16.79
C LEU A 258 2.31 -7.25 18.11
N SER A 259 3.50 -6.66 18.28
CA SER A 259 3.82 -5.82 19.45
C SER A 259 3.04 -4.49 19.48
N VAL A 260 2.48 -4.05 18.36
CA VAL A 260 1.73 -2.79 18.22
C VAL A 260 0.24 -3.08 18.04
N LYS A 261 -0.47 -3.30 19.16
CA LYS A 261 -1.88 -3.70 19.14
C LYS A 261 -2.81 -2.72 18.42
N HIS A 262 -2.54 -1.41 18.52
CA HIS A 262 -3.37 -0.34 17.94
C HIS A 262 -3.07 0.00 16.48
N LEU A 263 -2.30 -0.83 15.77
CA LEU A 263 -2.07 -0.65 14.34
C LEU A 263 -3.37 -0.98 13.59
N ALA A 264 -3.95 -0.01 12.88
CA ALA A 264 -5.23 -0.16 12.19
C ALA A 264 -5.09 -0.85 10.82
N ALA A 265 -3.93 -0.72 10.18
CA ALA A 265 -3.62 -1.39 8.93
C ALA A 265 -2.13 -1.67 8.78
N THR A 266 -1.80 -2.73 8.05
CA THR A 266 -0.45 -3.05 7.59
C THR A 266 -0.48 -3.39 6.11
N VAL A 267 0.55 -3.04 5.35
CA VAL A 267 0.69 -3.43 3.94
C VAL A 267 2.11 -3.96 3.72
N TYR A 268 2.24 -5.27 3.55
CA TYR A 268 3.53 -5.88 3.26
C TYR A 268 3.88 -5.67 1.78
N THR A 269 5.09 -5.21 1.50
CA THR A 269 5.62 -5.10 0.13
C THR A 269 6.33 -6.43 -0.22
N GLN A 270 5.77 -7.31 -1.07
CA GLN A 270 4.62 -7.14 -1.98
C GLN A 270 4.02 -8.50 -2.45
N VAL A 271 2.97 -8.48 -3.29
CA VAL A 271 2.26 -9.71 -3.77
C VAL A 271 3.19 -10.64 -4.53
N SER A 272 3.86 -10.13 -5.57
CA SER A 272 4.80 -10.89 -6.39
C SER A 272 6.09 -10.11 -6.56
N ASP A 273 7.15 -10.79 -6.99
CA ASP A 273 8.31 -10.09 -7.51
C ASP A 273 7.92 -9.24 -8.72
N VAL A 274 8.61 -8.10 -8.88
CA VAL A 274 8.38 -7.12 -9.93
C VAL A 274 9.72 -6.76 -10.52
N GLU A 275 9.98 -7.21 -11.75
CA GLU A 275 11.24 -6.99 -12.45
C GLU A 275 12.47 -7.33 -11.60
N ASP A 276 13.25 -6.35 -11.13
CA ASP A 276 14.39 -6.57 -10.25
C ASP A 276 14.03 -6.64 -8.75
N GLU A 277 12.85 -6.22 -8.34
CA GLU A 277 12.36 -6.29 -6.96
C GLU A 277 11.91 -7.72 -6.60
N THR A 278 12.67 -8.38 -5.71
CA THR A 278 12.45 -9.81 -5.38
C THR A 278 11.90 -10.05 -3.96
N ASN A 279 11.17 -9.07 -3.47
CA ASN A 279 10.51 -9.03 -2.15
C ASN A 279 9.05 -9.51 -2.17
N GLY A 280 8.60 -10.06 -3.30
CA GLY A 280 7.28 -10.65 -3.45
C GLY A 280 7.07 -11.88 -2.58
N ILE A 281 5.82 -12.10 -2.16
CA ILE A 281 5.37 -13.37 -1.58
C ILE A 281 5.43 -14.47 -2.66
N LEU A 282 5.01 -14.13 -3.89
CA LEU A 282 5.06 -14.98 -5.07
C LEU A 282 6.27 -14.60 -5.95
N THR A 283 6.80 -15.53 -6.73
CA THR A 283 7.77 -15.21 -7.78
C THR A 283 7.14 -14.40 -8.91
N TYR A 284 7.97 -13.79 -9.78
CA TYR A 284 7.51 -12.93 -10.88
C TYR A 284 6.49 -13.64 -11.79
N ASP A 285 6.71 -14.92 -12.06
CA ASP A 285 5.84 -15.77 -12.89
C ASP A 285 4.75 -16.52 -12.11
N ARG A 286 4.60 -16.23 -10.80
CA ARG A 286 3.62 -16.85 -9.88
C ARG A 286 3.76 -18.38 -9.73
N LYS A 287 4.88 -18.97 -10.17
CA LYS A 287 5.07 -20.43 -10.07
C LYS A 287 5.48 -20.90 -8.68
N VAL A 288 6.08 -20.04 -7.86
CA VAL A 288 6.51 -20.38 -6.50
C VAL A 288 5.93 -19.40 -5.50
N ASN A 289 5.24 -19.93 -4.49
CA ASN A 289 4.87 -19.18 -3.30
C ASN A 289 5.99 -19.32 -2.26
N LYS A 290 6.75 -18.24 -2.05
CA LYS A 290 7.88 -18.24 -1.10
C LYS A 290 7.43 -18.40 0.35
N TRP A 291 6.14 -18.22 0.62
CA TRP A 291 5.54 -18.34 1.95
C TRP A 291 4.69 -19.60 2.11
N GLU A 292 4.77 -20.54 1.17
CA GLU A 292 3.98 -21.78 1.19
C GLU A 292 4.08 -22.49 2.55
N ASN A 293 5.30 -22.68 3.05
CA ASN A 293 5.62 -23.35 4.32
C ASN A 293 5.79 -22.39 5.51
N ALA A 294 5.24 -21.17 5.44
CA ALA A 294 5.36 -20.18 6.50
C ALA A 294 4.29 -20.34 7.60
N ASP A 295 4.13 -21.55 8.16
CA ASP A 295 3.06 -21.89 9.11
C ASP A 295 3.01 -20.97 10.32
N ILE A 296 4.17 -20.62 10.86
CA ILE A 296 4.26 -19.73 12.02
C ILE A 296 3.80 -18.31 11.65
N LEU A 297 4.15 -17.84 10.46
CA LEU A 297 3.71 -16.53 9.96
C LEU A 297 2.20 -16.49 9.74
N ARG A 298 1.62 -17.56 9.17
CA ARG A 298 0.16 -17.74 9.06
C ARG A 298 -0.52 -17.70 10.43
N ALA A 299 0.08 -18.34 11.45
CA ALA A 299 -0.43 -18.29 12.81
C ALA A 299 -0.37 -16.87 13.40
N ILE A 300 0.72 -16.13 13.19
CA ILE A 300 0.85 -14.74 13.62
C ILE A 300 -0.19 -13.84 12.93
N LEU A 301 -0.39 -13.97 11.61
CA LEU A 301 -1.40 -13.18 10.88
C LEU A 301 -2.81 -13.44 11.42
N LYS A 302 -3.14 -14.70 11.74
CA LYS A 302 -4.40 -15.06 12.41
C LYS A 302 -4.51 -14.44 13.80
N GLU A 303 -3.44 -14.40 14.57
CA GLU A 303 -3.40 -13.76 15.89
C GLU A 303 -3.59 -12.24 15.81
N VAL A 304 -2.88 -11.58 14.90
CA VAL A 304 -2.99 -10.13 14.66
C VAL A 304 -4.44 -9.74 14.33
N ARG A 305 -5.15 -10.59 13.59
CA ARG A 305 -6.58 -10.40 13.27
C ARG A 305 -7.51 -10.66 14.45
N LYS A 306 -7.18 -11.61 15.35
CA LYS A 306 -8.03 -11.95 16.51
C LYS A 306 -8.11 -10.87 17.59
N ILE A 307 -7.09 -10.01 17.70
CA ILE A 307 -7.05 -8.88 18.66
C ILE A 307 -8.26 -7.92 18.49
N GLU A 308 -9.07 -8.09 17.43
CA GLU A 308 -10.33 -7.39 17.19
C GLU A 308 -11.53 -7.88 18.02
N ASN A 309 -11.51 -9.12 18.53
CA ASN A 309 -12.69 -9.79 19.14
C ASN A 309 -12.68 -9.89 20.67
N GLU A 310 -11.65 -9.36 21.34
CA GLU A 310 -11.48 -9.35 22.82
C GLU A 310 -11.37 -7.91 23.34
#